data_AF-A0A7C1VUX9-F1
#
_entry.id   AF-A0A7C1VUX9-F1
#
_cell.length_a   1.000
_cell.length_b   1.000
_cell.length_c   1.000
_cell.angle_alpha   90.00
_cell.angle_beta   90.00
_cell.angle_gamma   90.00
#
_symmetry.space_group_name_H-M   'P 1'
#
loop_
_entity.id
_entity.type
_entity.pdbx_description
1 polymer ?
#
loop_
_entity_poly.entity_id
_entity_poly.type
_entity_poly.pdbx_seq_one_letter_code
_entity_poly.pdbx_strand_id
1 'polypeptide(L)'
;QKSAFGPYVDMAVEPWNQYQPALVGVLTTAYVAEGLSQTEAATKANSDLADNVSAFIFNQLVEQFNTAVRAGQIPGASELPAIDDNTYNNVLDRGIAYLHFGKQQLFANTRVMVVKPTFDLYARYIYNVMQQTGQQPENVFGDVQQAWLDDKIQNSSATFLALVSPVSTASVITDFSAETILPAAFQTAFYLSVDQWDGFPNKRAELLATLKQRGNALVLSGDIHASFVTDYEGVVDFTTPAISSITNHESVRNALPAVASSFDEAQRQRAEELLQENLEDTYKAGFEQMKFADTRKNGYVIMTIDADKVTSTFYMLDSKMVETSYYDNPAALAEHFVTKTFVFPQNLQTESVG
;
A
#
# COMPACT_ATOMS: atom_id res chain seq x y z
N GLN A 1 -9.98 19.81 -7.65
CA GLN A 1 -10.01 18.60 -8.52
C GLN A 1 -8.92 18.56 -9.61
N LYS A 2 -8.32 19.68 -10.04
CA LYS A 2 -7.12 19.68 -10.94
C LYS A 2 -5.78 19.32 -10.24
N SER A 3 -5.78 19.02 -8.94
CA SER A 3 -4.58 18.77 -8.13
C SER A 3 -4.15 17.30 -8.03
N ALA A 4 -4.88 16.35 -8.61
CA ALA A 4 -4.51 14.92 -8.59
C ALA A 4 -3.80 14.43 -9.86
N PHE A 5 -3.94 15.15 -10.99
CA PHE A 5 -3.34 14.78 -12.27
C PHE A 5 -2.29 15.79 -12.70
N GLY A 6 -1.13 15.27 -13.09
CA GLY A 6 0.00 16.05 -13.58
C GLY A 6 -0.06 16.24 -15.09
N PRO A 7 0.46 17.37 -15.60
CA PRO A 7 0.64 17.55 -17.03
C PRO A 7 1.64 16.53 -17.59
N TYR A 8 1.45 16.13 -18.85
CA TYR A 8 2.36 15.26 -19.57
C TYR A 8 2.62 15.77 -21.00
N VAL A 9 3.70 15.29 -21.60
CA VAL A 9 4.03 15.49 -23.01
C VAL A 9 4.04 14.14 -23.71
N ASP A 10 3.54 14.09 -24.94
CA ASP A 10 3.64 12.92 -25.80
C ASP A 10 4.95 12.99 -26.59
N MET A 11 5.90 12.11 -26.26
CA MET A 11 7.23 12.09 -26.89
C MET A 11 7.19 11.57 -28.34
N ALA A 12 6.07 11.06 -28.84
CA ALA A 12 5.91 10.59 -30.22
C ALA A 12 5.60 11.73 -31.21
N VAL A 13 5.19 12.91 -30.72
CA VAL A 13 4.73 14.02 -31.57
C VAL A 13 5.58 15.28 -31.41
N GLU A 14 5.55 16.15 -32.43
CA GLU A 14 6.20 17.47 -32.35
C GLU A 14 5.50 18.36 -31.31
N PRO A 15 6.25 19.21 -30.58
CA PRO A 15 7.70 19.41 -30.67
C PRO A 15 8.53 18.47 -29.78
N TRP A 16 7.90 17.64 -28.96
CA TRP A 16 8.54 16.88 -27.88
C TRP A 16 9.47 15.77 -28.38
N ASN A 17 9.12 15.15 -29.51
CA ASN A 17 9.95 14.13 -30.16
C ASN A 17 11.39 14.60 -30.48
N GLN A 18 11.61 15.92 -30.66
CA GLN A 18 12.94 16.49 -30.93
C GLN A 18 13.90 16.38 -29.73
N TYR A 19 13.36 16.22 -28.51
CA TYR A 19 14.15 16.11 -27.27
C TYR A 19 14.69 14.69 -27.06
N GLN A 20 14.11 13.69 -27.74
CA GLN A 20 14.37 12.28 -27.47
C GLN A 20 15.87 11.92 -27.54
N PRO A 21 16.67 12.35 -28.53
CA PRO A 21 18.10 12.01 -28.58
C PRO A 21 18.88 12.51 -27.36
N ALA A 22 18.52 13.68 -26.83
CA ALA A 22 19.15 14.26 -25.65
C ALA A 22 18.71 13.55 -24.36
N LEU A 23 17.41 13.38 -24.18
CA LEU A 23 16.85 12.85 -22.93
C LEU A 23 17.09 11.35 -22.77
N VAL A 24 17.16 10.58 -23.85
CA VAL A 24 17.54 9.15 -23.79
C VAL A 24 18.94 9.00 -23.22
N GLY A 25 19.89 9.85 -23.59
CA GLY A 25 21.25 9.83 -23.05
C GLY A 25 21.26 10.05 -21.54
N VAL A 26 20.55 11.09 -21.07
CA VAL A 26 20.44 11.43 -19.64
C VAL A 26 19.79 10.30 -18.85
N LEU A 27 18.63 9.81 -19.30
CA LEU A 27 17.90 8.75 -18.60
C LEU A 27 18.67 7.42 -18.60
N THR A 28 19.42 7.13 -19.67
CA THR A 28 20.34 5.97 -19.71
C THR A 28 21.38 6.07 -18.61
N THR A 29 22.05 7.22 -18.47
CA THR A 29 23.03 7.42 -17.40
C THR A 29 22.40 7.28 -16.02
N ALA A 30 21.19 7.81 -15.82
CA ALA A 30 20.46 7.66 -14.57
C ALA A 30 20.14 6.18 -14.26
N TYR A 31 19.69 5.40 -15.25
CA TYR A 31 19.44 3.97 -15.06
C TYR A 31 20.71 3.13 -14.84
N VAL A 32 21.84 3.52 -15.40
CA VAL A 32 23.13 2.89 -15.08
C VAL A 32 23.52 3.16 -13.63
N ALA A 33 23.28 4.38 -13.12
CA ALA A 33 23.54 4.72 -11.72
C ALA A 33 22.68 3.90 -10.74
N GLU A 34 21.50 3.46 -11.19
CA GLU A 34 20.61 2.56 -10.46
C GLU A 34 20.96 1.07 -10.62
N GLY A 35 22.01 0.74 -11.37
CA GLY A 35 22.58 -0.60 -11.46
C GLY A 35 22.22 -1.41 -12.71
N LEU A 36 21.53 -0.83 -13.70
CA LEU A 36 21.35 -1.50 -14.99
C LEU A 36 22.66 -1.51 -15.81
N SER A 37 22.86 -2.54 -16.63
CA SER A 37 23.93 -2.50 -17.62
C SER A 37 23.67 -1.41 -18.66
N GLN A 38 24.72 -0.92 -19.31
CA GLN A 38 24.60 0.13 -20.34
C GLN A 38 23.57 -0.21 -21.42
N THR A 39 23.53 -1.47 -21.87
CA THR A 39 22.60 -1.92 -22.91
C THR A 39 21.16 -1.94 -22.38
N GLU A 40 20.93 -2.51 -21.19
CA GLU A 40 19.59 -2.57 -20.58
C GLU A 40 19.06 -1.17 -20.25
N ALA A 41 19.92 -0.30 -19.71
CA ALA A 41 19.59 1.09 -19.43
C ALA A 41 19.18 1.85 -20.69
N ALA A 42 19.93 1.70 -21.79
CA ALA A 42 19.62 2.36 -23.05
C ALA A 42 18.30 1.84 -23.65
N THR A 43 18.08 0.53 -23.65
CA THR A 43 16.81 -0.06 -24.11
C THR A 43 15.63 0.43 -23.28
N LYS A 44 15.77 0.44 -21.95
CA LYS A 44 14.71 0.90 -21.05
C LYS A 44 14.44 2.40 -21.22
N ALA A 45 15.48 3.24 -21.29
CA ALA A 45 15.33 4.68 -21.49
C ALA A 45 14.62 5.02 -22.82
N ASN A 46 14.94 4.30 -23.91
CA ASN A 46 14.22 4.45 -25.17
C ASN A 46 12.74 4.07 -25.01
N SER A 47 12.44 2.97 -24.32
CA SER A 47 11.06 2.52 -24.09
C SER A 47 10.26 3.51 -23.23
N ASP A 48 10.83 3.99 -22.13
CA ASP A 48 10.13 4.86 -21.19
C ASP A 48 9.92 6.28 -21.74
N LEU A 49 10.70 6.69 -22.75
CA LEU A 49 10.56 7.97 -23.45
C LEU A 49 9.89 7.83 -24.83
N ALA A 50 9.24 6.70 -25.12
CA ALA A 50 8.61 6.45 -26.42
C ALA A 50 7.18 7.04 -26.55
N ASP A 51 6.55 7.39 -25.43
CA ASP A 51 5.15 7.82 -25.35
C ASP A 51 5.01 8.93 -24.28
N ASN A 52 3.89 8.99 -23.58
CA ASN A 52 3.56 10.03 -22.61
C ASN A 52 4.52 10.04 -21.41
N VAL A 53 5.20 11.17 -21.23
CA VAL A 53 6.12 11.44 -20.12
C VAL A 53 5.56 12.57 -19.28
N SER A 54 5.58 12.40 -17.95
CA SER A 54 5.22 13.49 -17.05
C SER A 54 6.04 14.75 -17.35
N ALA A 55 5.39 15.89 -17.50
CA ALA A 55 6.07 17.15 -17.78
C ALA A 55 7.06 17.53 -16.66
N PHE A 56 6.79 17.10 -15.41
CA PHE A 56 7.74 17.23 -14.30
C PHE A 56 9.03 16.46 -14.57
N ILE A 57 8.92 15.18 -14.92
CA ILE A 57 10.08 14.32 -15.25
C ILE A 57 10.80 14.85 -16.49
N PHE A 58 10.05 15.28 -17.51
CA PHE A 58 10.62 15.91 -18.70
C PHE A 58 11.49 17.11 -18.33
N ASN A 59 10.98 18.06 -17.54
CA ASN A 59 11.74 19.24 -17.12
C ASN A 59 12.97 18.87 -16.27
N GLN A 60 12.88 17.84 -15.42
CA GLN A 60 14.03 17.32 -14.67
C GLN A 60 15.12 16.76 -15.59
N LEU A 61 14.74 15.99 -16.61
CA LEU A 61 15.67 15.45 -17.60
C LEU A 61 16.31 16.56 -18.46
N VAL A 62 15.54 17.58 -18.83
CA VAL A 62 16.06 18.77 -19.53
C VAL A 62 17.07 19.52 -18.67
N GLU A 63 16.79 19.74 -17.38
CA GLU A 63 17.74 20.44 -16.49
C GLU A 63 19.04 19.63 -16.28
N GLN A 64 18.92 18.30 -16.15
CA GLN A 64 20.09 17.42 -16.09
C GLN A 64 20.91 17.47 -17.39
N PHE A 65 20.25 17.46 -18.55
CA PHE A 65 20.90 17.64 -19.85
C PHE A 65 21.63 18.99 -19.92
N ASN A 66 20.95 20.08 -19.61
CA ASN A 66 21.51 21.43 -19.67
C ASN A 66 22.68 21.61 -18.71
N THR A 67 22.61 20.99 -17.53
CA THR A 67 23.73 20.96 -16.57
C THR A 67 24.95 20.26 -17.16
N ALA A 68 24.77 19.12 -17.82
CA ALA A 68 25.85 18.42 -18.51
C ALA A 68 26.43 19.24 -19.69
N VAL A 69 25.58 19.92 -20.45
CA VAL A 69 26.00 20.84 -21.54
C VAL A 69 26.84 22.00 -20.98
N ARG A 70 26.37 22.70 -19.93
CA ARG A 70 27.11 23.79 -19.27
C ARG A 70 28.44 23.34 -18.69
N ALA A 71 28.51 22.10 -18.22
CA ALA A 71 29.74 21.47 -17.74
C ALA A 71 30.68 21.02 -18.88
N GLY A 72 30.31 21.17 -20.15
CA GLY A 72 31.10 20.76 -21.31
C GLY A 72 31.17 19.24 -21.52
N GLN A 73 30.27 18.48 -20.88
CA GLN A 73 30.27 17.02 -20.92
C GLN A 73 29.64 16.45 -22.20
N ILE A 74 28.91 17.28 -22.95
CA ILE A 74 28.26 16.90 -24.21
C ILE A 74 28.75 17.84 -25.32
N PRO A 75 29.91 17.57 -25.94
CA PRO A 75 30.50 18.46 -26.94
C PRO A 75 29.57 18.69 -28.14
N GLY A 76 29.40 19.96 -28.51
CA GLY A 76 28.58 20.37 -29.66
C GLY A 76 27.07 20.42 -29.41
N ALA A 77 26.60 20.07 -28.21
CA ALA A 77 25.21 20.27 -27.80
C ALA A 77 24.96 21.70 -27.31
N SER A 78 23.72 22.16 -27.44
CA SER A 78 23.22 23.42 -26.87
C SER A 78 22.14 23.10 -25.85
N GLU A 79 21.94 23.99 -24.87
CA GLU A 79 20.87 23.86 -23.89
C GLU A 79 19.50 23.79 -24.58
N LEU A 80 18.62 22.95 -24.04
CA LEU A 80 17.24 22.78 -24.50
C LEU A 80 16.30 23.57 -23.59
N PRO A 81 15.25 24.21 -24.15
CA PRO A 81 14.30 24.92 -23.32
C PRO A 81 13.44 23.94 -22.51
N ALA A 82 13.22 24.24 -21.23
CA ALA A 82 12.23 23.53 -20.42
C ALA A 82 10.81 23.97 -20.80
N ILE A 83 9.82 23.17 -20.42
CA ILE A 83 8.40 23.54 -20.52
C ILE A 83 8.17 24.74 -19.60
N ASP A 84 7.69 25.85 -20.16
CA ASP A 84 7.37 27.06 -19.40
C ASP A 84 6.12 26.91 -18.53
N ASP A 85 5.98 27.78 -17.53
CA ASP A 85 4.89 27.73 -16.56
C ASP A 85 3.50 27.81 -17.18
N ASN A 86 3.32 28.57 -18.26
CA ASN A 86 2.01 28.68 -18.90
C ASN A 86 1.68 27.39 -19.65
N THR A 87 2.62 26.85 -20.42
CA THR A 87 2.45 25.56 -21.10
C THR A 87 2.18 24.45 -20.09
N TYR A 88 2.98 24.38 -19.02
CA TYR A 88 2.86 23.40 -17.96
C TYR A 88 1.50 23.44 -17.25
N ASN A 89 1.02 24.63 -16.89
CA ASN A 89 -0.19 24.76 -16.07
C ASN A 89 -1.48 24.76 -16.89
N ASN A 90 -1.45 25.29 -18.12
CA ASN A 90 -2.65 25.68 -18.86
C ASN A 90 -2.81 25.02 -20.24
N VAL A 91 -1.75 24.45 -20.82
CA VAL A 91 -1.79 23.94 -22.21
C VAL A 91 -1.76 22.42 -22.26
N LEU A 92 -0.90 21.78 -21.47
CA LEU A 92 -0.71 20.33 -21.55
C LEU A 92 -1.90 19.55 -21.00
N ASP A 93 -2.18 18.42 -21.66
CA ASP A 93 -3.08 17.40 -21.16
C ASP A 93 -2.57 16.81 -19.84
N ARG A 94 -3.51 16.26 -19.05
CA ARG A 94 -3.24 15.81 -17.68
C ARG A 94 -3.56 14.34 -17.50
N GLY A 95 -2.71 13.64 -16.76
CA GLY A 95 -2.83 12.21 -16.49
C GLY A 95 -2.21 11.77 -15.17
N ILE A 96 -2.19 10.46 -14.95
CA ILE A 96 -1.58 9.82 -13.78
C ILE A 96 -0.23 9.23 -14.19
N ALA A 97 0.85 9.82 -13.70
CA ALA A 97 2.21 9.26 -13.77
C ALA A 97 2.58 8.48 -12.49
N TYR A 98 3.59 7.62 -12.57
CA TYR A 98 4.15 6.83 -11.47
C TYR A 98 4.39 7.63 -10.17
N LEU A 99 4.85 8.87 -10.30
CA LEU A 99 5.09 9.77 -9.16
C LEU A 99 3.83 10.14 -8.36
N HIS A 100 2.64 10.12 -9.00
CA HIS A 100 1.38 10.44 -8.32
C HIS A 100 0.90 9.32 -7.40
N PHE A 101 1.53 8.14 -7.47
CA PHE A 101 1.37 7.06 -6.50
C PHE A 101 2.31 7.23 -5.29
N GLY A 102 3.07 8.34 -5.20
CA GLY A 102 4.03 8.62 -4.13
C GLY A 102 5.45 8.13 -4.43
N LYS A 103 5.75 7.76 -5.69
CA LYS A 103 7.01 7.11 -6.06
C LYS A 103 7.98 8.12 -6.67
N GLN A 104 8.96 8.55 -5.89
CA GLN A 104 9.89 9.63 -6.29
C GLN A 104 11.23 9.13 -6.83
N GLN A 105 11.55 7.85 -6.65
CA GLN A 105 12.78 7.23 -7.18
C GLN A 105 12.51 6.51 -8.50
N LEU A 106 13.53 6.40 -9.34
CA LEU A 106 13.47 5.66 -10.62
C LEU A 106 13.10 4.19 -10.39
N PHE A 107 13.72 3.57 -9.39
CA PHE A 107 13.34 2.25 -8.87
C PHE A 107 13.00 2.37 -7.40
N ALA A 108 11.73 2.12 -7.07
CA ALA A 108 11.24 2.11 -5.70
C ALA A 108 10.44 0.84 -5.46
N ASN A 109 10.29 0.46 -4.20
CA ASN A 109 9.29 -0.54 -3.84
C ASN A 109 7.90 -0.02 -4.26
N THR A 110 7.30 -0.68 -5.24
CA THR A 110 6.01 -0.27 -5.83
C THR A 110 4.85 -0.50 -4.87
N ARG A 111 5.02 -1.35 -3.86
CA ARG A 111 3.94 -1.87 -3.03
C ARG A 111 3.67 -1.06 -1.76
N VAL A 112 4.62 -0.28 -1.26
CA VAL A 112 4.50 0.39 0.05
C VAL A 112 4.30 1.89 -0.05
N MET A 113 3.63 2.52 0.91
CA MET A 113 3.39 3.98 0.95
C MET A 113 2.81 4.51 -0.37
N VAL A 114 1.65 3.98 -0.76
CA VAL A 114 0.99 4.33 -2.03
C VAL A 114 -0.07 5.39 -1.77
N VAL A 115 -0.05 6.49 -2.53
CA VAL A 115 -1.05 7.56 -2.42
C VAL A 115 -2.44 7.00 -2.75
N LYS A 116 -3.28 6.87 -1.72
CA LYS A 116 -4.58 6.17 -1.79
C LYS A 116 -5.54 6.77 -2.81
N PRO A 117 -5.79 8.11 -2.83
CA PRO A 117 -6.75 8.68 -3.76
C PRO A 117 -6.41 8.43 -5.24
N THR A 118 -5.12 8.51 -5.59
CA THR A 118 -4.64 8.22 -6.95
C THR A 118 -4.79 6.73 -7.27
N PHE A 119 -4.43 5.86 -6.33
CA PHE A 119 -4.50 4.41 -6.52
C PHE A 119 -5.94 3.93 -6.70
N ASP A 120 -6.88 4.39 -5.87
CA ASP A 120 -8.29 4.00 -5.98
C ASP A 120 -8.88 4.37 -7.34
N LEU A 121 -8.53 5.57 -7.85
CA LEU A 121 -8.97 6.04 -9.15
C LEU A 121 -8.39 5.20 -10.28
N TYR A 122 -7.09 4.90 -10.22
CA TYR A 122 -6.42 4.04 -11.19
C TYR A 122 -6.99 2.61 -11.17
N ALA A 123 -7.12 2.00 -9.99
CA ALA A 123 -7.65 0.66 -9.82
C ALA A 123 -9.08 0.56 -10.37
N ARG A 124 -9.96 1.51 -10.04
CA ARG A 124 -11.32 1.56 -10.59
C ARG A 124 -11.35 1.73 -12.11
N TYR A 125 -10.49 2.59 -12.66
CA TYR A 125 -10.40 2.80 -14.10
C TYR A 125 -10.01 1.52 -14.83
N ILE A 126 -8.89 0.90 -14.42
CA ILE A 126 -8.40 -0.36 -15.01
C ILE A 126 -9.43 -1.46 -14.85
N TYR A 127 -10.05 -1.55 -13.68
CA TYR A 127 -11.09 -2.53 -13.39
C TYR A 127 -12.27 -2.43 -14.38
N ASN A 128 -12.74 -1.21 -14.69
CA ASN A 128 -13.82 -0.99 -15.66
C ASN A 128 -13.39 -1.29 -17.10
N VAL A 129 -12.19 -0.85 -17.51
CA VAL A 129 -11.67 -1.07 -18.86
C VAL A 129 -11.49 -2.56 -19.15
N MET A 130 -10.90 -3.29 -18.21
CA MET A 130 -10.71 -4.73 -18.35
C MET A 130 -12.05 -5.46 -18.52
N GLN A 131 -13.06 -5.14 -17.70
CA GLN A 131 -14.39 -5.72 -17.87
C GLN A 131 -15.02 -5.43 -19.24
N GLN A 132 -14.92 -4.19 -19.73
CA GLN A 132 -15.46 -3.82 -21.04
C GLN A 132 -14.78 -4.57 -22.20
N THR A 133 -13.53 -4.99 -22.01
CA THR A 133 -12.76 -5.79 -22.98
C THR A 133 -12.85 -7.30 -22.74
N GLY A 134 -13.70 -7.76 -21.82
CA GLY A 134 -13.89 -9.17 -21.49
C GLY A 134 -12.74 -9.79 -20.69
N GLN A 135 -11.87 -8.98 -20.10
CA GLN A 135 -10.80 -9.42 -19.21
C GLN A 135 -11.28 -9.43 -17.75
N GLN A 136 -10.63 -10.26 -16.91
CA GLN A 136 -10.89 -10.32 -15.47
C GLN A 136 -9.95 -9.36 -14.73
N PRO A 137 -10.44 -8.20 -14.23
CA PRO A 137 -9.60 -7.31 -13.43
C PRO A 137 -9.35 -7.87 -12.04
N GLU A 138 -8.25 -7.44 -11.41
CA GLU A 138 -7.93 -7.80 -10.03
C GLU A 138 -8.09 -9.33 -9.77
N ASN A 139 -7.59 -10.15 -10.71
CA ASN A 139 -7.77 -11.61 -10.70
C ASN A 139 -6.86 -12.31 -9.68
N VAL A 140 -7.04 -11.99 -8.39
CA VAL A 140 -6.17 -12.42 -7.27
C VAL A 140 -6.12 -13.95 -7.13
N PHE A 141 -7.26 -14.62 -7.35
CA PHE A 141 -7.39 -16.06 -7.17
C PHE A 141 -7.15 -16.85 -8.47
N GLY A 142 -7.24 -16.19 -9.63
CA GLY A 142 -7.42 -16.90 -10.90
C GLY A 142 -8.81 -17.54 -11.02
N ASP A 143 -9.20 -17.84 -12.26
CA ASP A 143 -10.57 -18.24 -12.59
C ASP A 143 -11.02 -19.52 -11.87
N VAL A 144 -10.11 -20.49 -11.72
CA VAL A 144 -10.41 -21.81 -11.11
C VAL A 144 -10.69 -21.68 -9.62
N GLN A 145 -9.85 -20.97 -8.87
CA GLN A 145 -10.03 -20.81 -7.44
C GLN A 145 -11.20 -19.88 -7.13
N GLN A 146 -11.42 -18.84 -7.95
CA GLN A 146 -12.60 -17.97 -7.84
C GLN A 146 -13.89 -18.77 -7.98
N ALA A 147 -14.03 -19.56 -9.05
CA ALA A 147 -15.24 -20.37 -9.28
C ALA A 147 -15.48 -21.39 -8.17
N TRP A 148 -14.41 -22.03 -7.66
CA TRP A 148 -14.51 -22.92 -6.50
C TRP A 148 -14.96 -22.19 -5.25
N LEU A 149 -14.39 -21.01 -4.98
CA LEU A 149 -14.72 -20.22 -3.79
C LEU A 149 -16.19 -19.77 -3.83
N ASP A 150 -16.65 -19.28 -4.97
CA ASP A 150 -18.03 -18.86 -5.17
C ASP A 150 -19.01 -20.02 -4.96
N ASP A 151 -18.71 -21.22 -5.50
CA ASP A 151 -19.49 -22.44 -5.24
C ASP A 151 -19.56 -22.76 -3.74
N LYS A 152 -18.42 -22.71 -3.03
CA LYS A 152 -18.39 -23.00 -1.59
C LYS A 152 -19.13 -21.98 -0.74
N ILE A 153 -19.08 -20.70 -1.11
CA ILE A 153 -19.81 -19.67 -0.37
C ILE A 153 -21.32 -19.82 -0.61
N GLN A 154 -21.75 -20.02 -1.85
CA GLN A 154 -23.16 -20.06 -2.22
C GLN A 154 -23.87 -21.33 -1.74
N ASN A 155 -23.21 -22.49 -1.78
CA ASN A 155 -23.84 -23.79 -1.55
C ASN A 155 -23.61 -24.38 -0.15
N SER A 156 -22.88 -23.69 0.73
CA SER A 156 -22.62 -24.18 2.09
C SER A 156 -23.84 -24.07 3.01
N SER A 157 -24.23 -25.19 3.63
CA SER A 157 -25.32 -25.27 4.62
C SER A 157 -24.86 -25.17 6.08
N ALA A 158 -23.57 -24.89 6.33
CA ALA A 158 -23.04 -24.72 7.68
C ALA A 158 -23.71 -23.53 8.40
N THR A 159 -23.65 -23.45 9.74
CA THR A 159 -24.11 -22.23 10.44
C THR A 159 -23.19 -21.04 10.13
N PHE A 160 -21.88 -21.25 10.31
CA PHE A 160 -20.83 -20.28 10.04
C PHE A 160 -20.02 -20.67 8.82
N LEU A 161 -19.55 -19.68 8.07
CA LEU A 161 -18.58 -19.87 6.99
C LEU A 161 -17.30 -19.11 7.33
N ALA A 162 -16.19 -19.82 7.45
CA ALA A 162 -14.88 -19.23 7.68
C ALA A 162 -14.05 -19.27 6.39
N LEU A 163 -13.68 -18.09 5.90
CA LEU A 163 -12.68 -17.94 4.84
C LEU A 163 -11.31 -17.74 5.49
N VAL A 164 -10.38 -18.67 5.26
CA VAL A 164 -9.00 -18.52 5.73
C VAL A 164 -8.17 -17.96 4.57
N SER A 165 -7.60 -16.78 4.78
CA SER A 165 -6.80 -16.03 3.79
C SER A 165 -5.39 -15.80 4.33
N PRO A 166 -4.33 -15.87 3.51
CA PRO A 166 -2.99 -15.52 3.99
C PRO A 166 -2.89 -14.04 4.36
N VAL A 167 -3.61 -13.16 3.67
CA VAL A 167 -3.55 -11.70 3.82
C VAL A 167 -4.84 -11.13 4.42
N SER A 168 -4.70 -10.06 5.20
CA SER A 168 -5.81 -9.36 5.85
C SER A 168 -6.68 -8.61 4.85
N THR A 169 -7.99 -8.68 5.04
CA THR A 169 -8.94 -7.82 4.31
C THR A 169 -8.96 -6.40 4.86
N ALA A 170 -8.49 -6.20 6.09
CA ALA A 170 -8.39 -4.89 6.72
C ALA A 170 -7.58 -3.93 5.85
N SER A 171 -8.11 -2.72 5.67
CA SER A 171 -7.37 -1.67 4.99
C SER A 171 -6.44 -0.99 5.98
N VAL A 172 -5.14 -0.87 5.63
CA VAL A 172 -4.15 -0.21 6.48
C VAL A 172 -3.82 1.14 5.90
N ILE A 173 -4.56 2.14 6.37
CA ILE A 173 -4.53 3.51 5.87
C ILE A 173 -3.87 4.41 6.91
N THR A 174 -2.97 5.27 6.44
CA THR A 174 -2.48 6.43 7.19
C THR A 174 -3.02 7.68 6.51
N ASP A 175 -4.02 8.31 7.13
CA ASP A 175 -4.62 9.56 6.59
C ASP A 175 -3.97 10.78 7.25
N PHE A 176 -3.15 11.47 6.48
CA PHE A 176 -2.45 12.68 6.90
C PHE A 176 -3.01 13.93 6.22
N SER A 177 -4.18 13.86 5.59
CA SER A 177 -4.79 14.98 4.88
C SER A 177 -5.02 16.22 5.76
N ALA A 178 -5.20 16.04 7.07
CA ALA A 178 -5.35 17.12 8.04
C ALA A 178 -4.05 17.54 8.75
N GLU A 179 -2.93 16.86 8.48
CA GLU A 179 -1.66 17.03 9.20
C GLU A 179 -0.83 18.20 8.63
N THR A 180 -1.24 19.43 8.94
CA THR A 180 -0.63 20.66 8.41
C THR A 180 0.84 20.88 8.79
N ILE A 181 1.34 20.19 9.83
CA ILE A 181 2.76 20.21 10.22
C ILE A 181 3.61 19.42 9.21
N LEU A 182 3.08 18.33 8.66
CA LEU A 182 3.80 17.50 7.69
C LEU A 182 3.96 18.22 6.35
N PRO A 183 4.99 17.89 5.54
CA PRO A 183 5.16 18.50 4.23
C PRO A 183 3.93 18.32 3.34
N ALA A 184 3.64 19.27 2.46
CA ALA A 184 2.45 19.24 1.59
C ALA A 184 2.30 17.95 0.77
N ALA A 185 3.42 17.34 0.35
CA ALA A 185 3.41 16.05 -0.36
C ALA A 185 2.88 14.87 0.47
N PHE A 186 2.90 14.98 1.80
CA PHE A 186 2.38 14.01 2.75
C PHE A 186 0.98 14.34 3.26
N GLN A 187 0.39 15.49 2.90
CA GLN A 187 -0.95 15.88 3.33
C GLN A 187 -2.03 15.18 2.49
N THR A 188 -2.06 13.85 2.55
CA THR A 188 -2.99 12.97 1.85
C THR A 188 -3.10 11.63 2.59
N ALA A 189 -3.97 10.75 2.11
CA ALA A 189 -4.05 9.38 2.61
C ALA A 189 -3.11 8.45 1.84
N PHE A 190 -2.48 7.52 2.56
CA PHE A 190 -1.62 6.49 2.01
C PHE A 190 -2.09 5.10 2.42
N TYR A 191 -2.05 4.17 1.49
CA TYR A 191 -1.99 2.74 1.82
C TYR A 191 -0.58 2.41 2.30
N LEU A 192 -0.47 1.76 3.45
CA LEU A 192 0.82 1.27 3.94
C LEU A 192 1.41 0.26 2.94
N SER A 193 0.57 -0.65 2.45
CA SER A 193 0.92 -1.67 1.46
C SER A 193 -0.26 -1.96 0.54
N VAL A 194 0.00 -2.08 -0.75
CA VAL A 194 -0.94 -2.63 -1.76
C VAL A 194 -0.60 -4.09 -2.11
N ASP A 195 0.19 -4.76 -1.28
CA ASP A 195 0.47 -6.21 -1.38
C ASP A 195 -0.62 -7.08 -0.72
N GLN A 196 -1.56 -6.43 -0.01
CA GLN A 196 -2.75 -7.06 0.55
C GLN A 196 -3.99 -6.68 -0.26
N TRP A 197 -5.18 -6.81 0.33
CA TRP A 197 -6.43 -6.48 -0.35
C TRP A 197 -6.60 -4.99 -0.70
N ASP A 198 -5.77 -4.10 -0.16
CA ASP A 198 -5.69 -2.70 -0.60
C ASP A 198 -5.18 -2.56 -2.05
N GLY A 199 -4.46 -3.55 -2.58
CA GLY A 199 -4.09 -3.62 -3.99
C GLY A 199 -5.21 -4.11 -4.92
N PHE A 200 -6.28 -4.65 -4.35
CA PHE A 200 -7.42 -5.23 -5.06
C PHE A 200 -8.75 -4.73 -4.48
N PRO A 201 -8.97 -3.39 -4.43
CA PRO A 201 -10.07 -2.81 -3.68
C PRO A 201 -11.44 -3.19 -4.24
N ASN A 202 -11.57 -3.40 -5.56
CA ASN A 202 -12.83 -3.76 -6.18
C ASN A 202 -13.15 -5.24 -5.93
N LYS A 203 -12.15 -6.11 -6.07
CA LYS A 203 -12.29 -7.54 -5.79
C LYS A 203 -12.52 -7.82 -4.30
N ARG A 204 -11.88 -7.06 -3.40
CA ARG A 204 -12.19 -7.09 -1.96
C ARG A 204 -13.67 -6.80 -1.73
N ALA A 205 -14.19 -5.74 -2.35
CA ALA A 205 -15.59 -5.34 -2.18
C ALA A 205 -16.56 -6.42 -2.68
N GLU A 206 -16.29 -7.06 -3.82
CA GLU A 206 -17.08 -8.21 -4.31
C GLU A 206 -17.06 -9.37 -3.31
N LEU A 207 -15.88 -9.77 -2.84
CA LEU A 207 -15.73 -10.88 -1.89
C LEU A 207 -16.52 -10.61 -0.61
N LEU A 208 -16.36 -9.42 -0.03
CA LEU A 208 -17.07 -9.01 1.17
C LEU A 208 -18.59 -8.96 0.94
N ALA A 209 -19.05 -8.51 -0.22
CA ALA A 209 -20.46 -8.52 -0.56
C ALA A 209 -21.03 -9.94 -0.64
N THR A 210 -20.32 -10.88 -1.28
CA THR A 210 -20.72 -12.29 -1.35
C THR A 210 -20.76 -12.93 0.05
N LEU A 211 -19.75 -12.67 0.89
CA LEU A 211 -19.72 -13.15 2.27
C LEU A 211 -20.87 -12.55 3.11
N LYS A 212 -21.17 -11.26 2.94
CA LYS A 212 -22.28 -10.58 3.63
C LYS A 212 -23.63 -11.14 3.20
N GLN A 213 -23.82 -11.42 1.91
CA GLN A 213 -25.02 -12.06 1.40
C GLN A 213 -25.20 -13.48 1.94
N ARG A 214 -24.11 -14.23 2.08
CA ARG A 214 -24.13 -15.52 2.77
C ARG A 214 -24.59 -15.34 4.23
N GLY A 215 -24.04 -14.35 4.94
CA GLY A 215 -24.33 -14.08 6.36
C GLY A 215 -23.65 -15.09 7.29
N ASN A 216 -23.39 -14.74 8.55
CA ASN A 216 -22.58 -15.56 9.47
C ASN A 216 -21.23 -15.98 8.87
N ALA A 217 -20.63 -15.09 8.06
CA ALA A 217 -19.33 -15.31 7.46
C ALA A 217 -18.26 -14.57 8.23
N LEU A 218 -17.07 -15.14 8.31
CA LEU A 218 -15.89 -14.51 8.90
C LEU A 218 -14.64 -14.82 8.09
N VAL A 219 -13.62 -13.99 8.26
CA VAL A 219 -12.31 -14.16 7.67
C VAL A 219 -11.29 -14.39 8.78
N LEU A 220 -10.37 -15.33 8.58
CA LEU A 220 -9.17 -15.46 9.39
C LEU A 220 -7.97 -15.14 8.50
N SER A 221 -7.13 -14.22 8.95
CA SER A 221 -6.02 -13.70 8.15
C SER A 221 -4.71 -13.53 8.92
N GLY A 222 -3.63 -13.18 8.22
CA GLY A 222 -2.31 -12.94 8.81
C GLY A 222 -1.46 -12.02 7.94
N ASP A 223 -0.19 -12.38 7.77
CA ASP A 223 0.83 -11.71 6.95
C ASP A 223 1.27 -10.30 7.42
N ILE A 224 0.35 -9.42 7.81
CA ILE A 224 0.66 -8.02 8.17
C ILE A 224 1.45 -7.87 9.50
N HIS A 225 1.64 -8.98 10.24
CA HIS A 225 2.30 -9.03 11.55
C HIS A 225 1.68 -8.09 12.61
N ALA A 226 0.36 -8.00 12.62
CA ALA A 226 -0.43 -7.26 13.62
C ALA A 226 -1.71 -8.02 13.95
N SER A 227 -2.27 -7.75 15.12
CA SER A 227 -3.59 -8.23 15.51
C SER A 227 -4.64 -7.20 15.10
N PHE A 228 -5.57 -7.56 14.21
CA PHE A 228 -6.72 -6.71 13.87
C PHE A 228 -8.05 -7.44 14.08
N VAL A 229 -9.08 -6.68 14.46
CA VAL A 229 -10.48 -7.09 14.28
C VAL A 229 -11.18 -6.03 13.45
N THR A 230 -11.66 -6.43 12.28
CA THR A 230 -12.32 -5.53 11.34
C THR A 230 -13.74 -6.00 11.09
N ASP A 231 -14.70 -5.10 11.26
CA ASP A 231 -16.13 -5.38 11.08
C ASP A 231 -16.67 -4.70 9.82
N TYR A 232 -17.12 -5.51 8.87
CA TYR A 232 -17.74 -5.10 7.62
C TYR A 232 -19.28 -5.22 7.66
N GLU A 233 -19.86 -4.95 8.83
CA GLU A 233 -21.31 -4.99 9.09
C GLU A 233 -21.89 -6.38 8.76
N GLY A 234 -21.48 -7.38 9.53
CA GLY A 234 -21.98 -8.77 9.40
C GLY A 234 -20.98 -9.74 8.75
N VAL A 235 -19.79 -9.27 8.42
CA VAL A 235 -18.60 -10.09 8.13
C VAL A 235 -17.44 -9.55 8.96
N VAL A 236 -16.79 -10.40 9.74
CA VAL A 236 -15.66 -10.00 10.60
C VAL A 236 -14.38 -10.65 10.12
N ASP A 237 -13.31 -9.87 10.00
CA ASP A 237 -11.95 -10.37 9.79
C ASP A 237 -11.15 -10.35 11.10
N PHE A 238 -10.66 -11.51 11.50
CA PHE A 238 -9.73 -11.70 12.60
C PHE A 238 -8.31 -11.90 12.02
N THR A 239 -7.53 -10.82 12.00
CA THR A 239 -6.13 -10.86 11.55
C THR A 239 -5.23 -11.24 12.71
N THR A 240 -4.49 -12.32 12.53
CA THR A 240 -3.60 -12.91 13.52
C THR A 240 -2.22 -12.24 13.49
N PRO A 241 -1.58 -11.98 14.65
CA PRO A 241 -0.23 -11.45 14.69
C PRO A 241 0.78 -12.51 14.25
N ALA A 242 2.02 -12.10 13.99
CA ALA A 242 3.09 -13.05 13.71
C ALA A 242 3.45 -13.86 14.96
N ILE A 243 3.80 -15.13 14.80
CA ILE A 243 4.32 -15.95 15.90
C ILE A 243 5.65 -15.39 16.42
N SER A 244 6.58 -15.04 15.52
CA SER A 244 7.96 -14.66 15.90
C SER A 244 8.67 -13.68 14.96
N SER A 245 8.05 -13.29 13.84
CA SER A 245 8.62 -12.25 12.98
C SER A 245 8.56 -10.88 13.66
N ILE A 246 9.36 -9.93 13.16
CA ILE A 246 9.23 -8.51 13.56
C ILE A 246 7.79 -8.06 13.42
N THR A 247 7.35 -7.25 14.36
CA THR A 247 5.98 -6.76 14.39
C THR A 247 5.74 -5.68 13.34
N ASN A 248 4.47 -5.39 13.07
CA ASN A 248 4.09 -4.31 12.16
C ASN A 248 4.65 -2.96 12.63
N HIS A 249 4.57 -2.67 13.92
CA HIS A 249 5.13 -1.45 14.52
C HIS A 249 6.63 -1.32 14.27
N GLU A 250 7.39 -2.38 14.49
CA GLU A 250 8.83 -2.40 14.24
C GLU A 250 9.16 -2.22 12.76
N SER A 251 8.32 -2.76 11.86
CA SER A 251 8.46 -2.57 10.42
C SER A 251 8.24 -1.10 10.03
N VAL A 252 7.19 -0.45 10.57
CA VAL A 252 6.94 0.98 10.38
C VAL A 252 8.08 1.83 10.96
N ARG A 253 8.58 1.47 12.15
CA ARG A 253 9.73 2.12 12.80
C ARG A 253 10.96 2.10 11.92
N ASN A 254 11.27 0.95 11.32
CA ASN A 254 12.44 0.78 10.48
C ASN A 254 12.32 1.55 9.15
N ALA A 255 11.10 1.80 8.67
CA ALA A 255 10.85 2.55 7.44
C ALA A 255 10.86 4.08 7.65
N LEU A 256 10.49 4.55 8.84
CA LEU A 256 10.31 5.99 9.12
C LEU A 256 11.54 6.86 8.80
N PRO A 257 12.80 6.47 9.11
CA PRO A 257 13.96 7.30 8.81
C PRO A 257 14.14 7.59 7.32
N ALA A 258 13.81 6.64 6.44
CA ALA A 258 13.90 6.85 4.99
C ALA A 258 12.85 7.86 4.52
N VAL A 259 11.61 7.74 5.04
CA VAL A 259 10.49 8.63 4.72
C VAL A 259 10.74 10.05 5.23
N ALA A 260 11.25 10.18 6.46
CA ALA A 260 11.45 11.46 7.14
C ALA A 260 12.84 12.06 6.90
N SER A 261 13.60 11.56 5.93
CA SER A 261 14.99 11.98 5.66
C SER A 261 15.12 13.47 5.30
N SER A 262 14.08 14.06 4.70
CA SER A 262 14.01 15.49 4.34
C SER A 262 13.20 16.34 5.32
N PHE A 263 12.68 15.74 6.40
CA PHE A 263 11.81 16.44 7.33
C PHE A 263 12.63 17.33 8.26
N ASP A 264 12.07 18.50 8.59
CA ASP A 264 12.56 19.31 9.69
C ASP A 264 12.23 18.66 11.06
N GLU A 265 12.71 19.26 12.14
CA GLU A 265 12.56 18.70 13.49
C GLU A 265 11.08 18.56 13.91
N ALA A 266 10.24 19.56 13.63
CA ALA A 266 8.83 19.53 14.01
C ALA A 266 8.06 18.49 13.19
N GLN A 267 8.39 18.36 11.91
CA GLN A 267 7.85 17.33 11.01
C GLN A 267 8.23 15.93 11.46
N ARG A 268 9.49 15.70 11.88
CA ARG A 268 9.94 14.41 12.40
C ARG A 268 9.21 14.03 13.68
N GLN A 269 9.13 14.94 14.65
CA GLN A 269 8.42 14.70 15.90
C GLN A 269 6.95 14.36 15.66
N ARG A 270 6.28 15.09 14.75
CA ARG A 270 4.88 14.78 14.40
C ARG A 270 4.73 13.43 13.71
N ALA A 271 5.65 13.07 12.82
CA ALA A 271 5.63 11.76 12.15
C ALA A 271 5.87 10.61 13.16
N GLU A 272 6.79 10.78 14.11
CA GLU A 272 7.03 9.83 15.20
C GLU A 272 5.80 9.67 16.10
N GLU A 273 5.15 10.76 16.50
CA GLU A 273 3.92 10.72 17.29
C GLU A 273 2.82 9.90 16.57
N LEU A 274 2.60 10.15 15.27
CA LEU A 274 1.55 9.47 14.48
C LEU A 274 1.87 8.01 14.17
N LEU A 275 3.14 7.71 13.83
CA LEU A 275 3.53 6.41 13.28
C LEU A 275 4.27 5.51 14.26
N GLN A 276 4.68 6.01 15.42
CA GLN A 276 5.36 5.24 16.46
C GLN A 276 4.58 5.24 17.78
N GLU A 277 4.11 6.40 18.23
CA GLU A 277 3.40 6.47 19.51
C GLU A 277 1.94 6.04 19.35
N ASN A 278 1.25 6.58 18.35
CA ASN A 278 -0.20 6.45 18.15
C ASN A 278 -0.59 5.62 16.92
N LEU A 279 0.27 4.69 16.48
CA LEU A 279 0.08 3.95 15.22
C LEU A 279 -1.29 3.27 15.09
N GLU A 280 -1.78 2.61 16.14
CA GLU A 280 -3.10 1.96 16.16
C GLU A 280 -4.24 2.98 15.97
N ASP A 281 -4.13 4.15 16.60
CA ASP A 281 -5.14 5.21 16.46
C ASP A 281 -5.11 5.80 15.06
N THR A 282 -3.91 5.98 14.48
CA THR A 282 -3.74 6.37 13.08
C THR A 282 -4.43 5.38 12.12
N TYR A 283 -4.25 4.07 12.31
CA TYR A 283 -4.90 3.06 11.46
C TYR A 283 -6.42 3.04 11.63
N LYS A 284 -6.93 3.09 12.87
CA LYS A 284 -8.38 3.12 13.13
C LYS A 284 -9.03 4.41 12.59
N ALA A 285 -8.33 5.54 12.65
CA ALA A 285 -8.81 6.79 12.07
C ALA A 285 -8.86 6.74 10.54
N GLY A 286 -7.86 6.09 9.91
CA GLY A 286 -7.83 5.87 8.47
C GLY A 286 -8.85 4.84 7.98
N PHE A 287 -9.30 3.93 8.84
CA PHE A 287 -10.23 2.86 8.49
C PHE A 287 -11.19 2.50 9.65
N GLU A 288 -12.35 3.16 9.69
CA GLU A 288 -13.32 3.06 10.80
C GLU A 288 -13.87 1.64 11.06
N GLN A 289 -13.81 0.76 10.07
CA GLN A 289 -14.21 -0.64 10.18
C GLN A 289 -13.27 -1.43 11.09
N MET A 290 -12.02 -0.98 11.27
CA MET A 290 -11.06 -1.57 12.20
C MET A 290 -11.45 -1.25 13.64
N LYS A 291 -12.02 -2.24 14.34
CA LYS A 291 -12.51 -2.11 15.73
C LYS A 291 -11.43 -2.38 16.77
N PHE A 292 -10.41 -3.13 16.40
CA PHE A 292 -9.25 -3.40 17.23
C PHE A 292 -7.97 -3.42 16.41
N ALA A 293 -6.90 -2.89 17.00
CA ALA A 293 -5.55 -3.02 16.50
C ALA A 293 -4.56 -3.21 17.67
N ASP A 294 -3.62 -4.12 17.50
CA ASP A 294 -2.36 -4.20 18.25
C ASP A 294 -1.24 -4.54 17.24
N THR A 295 -0.37 -3.57 17.00
CA THR A 295 0.71 -3.67 16.01
C THR A 295 2.06 -4.07 16.63
N ARG A 296 2.11 -4.27 17.95
CA ARG A 296 3.36 -4.36 18.73
C ARG A 296 3.62 -5.74 19.33
N LYS A 297 2.64 -6.63 19.29
CA LYS A 297 2.74 -7.94 19.93
C LYS A 297 2.78 -9.07 18.92
N ASN A 298 3.58 -10.07 19.24
CA ASN A 298 3.51 -11.38 18.63
C ASN A 298 2.41 -12.20 19.29
N GLY A 299 2.04 -13.35 18.72
CA GLY A 299 1.04 -14.20 19.35
C GLY A 299 0.29 -15.09 18.38
N TYR A 300 -0.88 -15.56 18.81
CA TYR A 300 -1.79 -16.37 18.02
C TYR A 300 -3.24 -16.13 18.44
N VAL A 301 -4.18 -16.64 17.65
CA VAL A 301 -5.61 -16.57 17.97
C VAL A 301 -6.17 -17.98 18.13
N ILE A 302 -6.91 -18.22 19.21
CA ILE A 302 -7.75 -19.42 19.37
C ILE A 302 -9.18 -19.01 19.08
N MET A 303 -9.80 -19.71 18.13
CA MET A 303 -11.21 -19.52 17.77
C MET A 303 -12.04 -20.73 18.20
N THR A 304 -13.10 -20.48 18.95
CA THR A 304 -14.10 -21.48 19.34
C THR A 304 -15.41 -21.16 18.62
N ILE A 305 -15.90 -22.11 17.82
CA ILE A 305 -17.11 -21.97 17.00
C ILE A 305 -18.20 -22.85 17.61
N ASP A 306 -19.26 -22.23 18.12
CA ASP A 306 -20.45 -22.87 18.66
C ASP A 306 -21.60 -22.84 17.63
N ALA A 307 -22.78 -23.33 18.03
CA ALA A 307 -23.96 -23.34 17.18
C ALA A 307 -24.53 -21.96 16.85
N ASP A 308 -24.25 -20.94 17.67
CA ASP A 308 -24.84 -19.60 17.58
C ASP A 308 -23.81 -18.45 17.65
N LYS A 309 -22.55 -18.74 17.99
CA LYS A 309 -21.49 -17.75 18.12
C LYS A 309 -20.11 -18.28 17.76
N VAL A 310 -19.21 -17.35 17.48
CA VAL A 310 -17.77 -17.54 17.33
C VAL A 310 -17.08 -16.69 18.37
N THR A 311 -16.24 -17.30 19.20
CA THR A 311 -15.41 -16.63 20.20
C THR A 311 -13.96 -16.68 19.76
N SER A 312 -13.34 -15.52 19.55
CA SER A 312 -11.94 -15.38 19.12
C SER A 312 -11.13 -14.75 20.24
N THR A 313 -10.21 -15.53 20.82
CA THR A 313 -9.29 -15.05 21.85
C THR A 313 -7.89 -14.88 21.28
N PHE A 314 -7.43 -13.63 21.26
CA PHE A 314 -6.06 -13.26 20.90
C PHE A 314 -5.17 -13.49 22.10
N TYR A 315 -4.16 -14.33 21.95
CA TYR A 315 -3.08 -14.54 22.92
C TYR A 315 -1.88 -13.75 22.42
N MET A 316 -1.60 -12.62 23.05
CA MET A 316 -0.59 -11.67 22.61
C MET A 316 0.56 -11.61 23.60
N LEU A 317 1.76 -11.41 23.08
CA LEU A 317 3.02 -11.51 23.79
C LEU A 317 3.92 -10.35 23.38
N ASP A 318 4.66 -9.77 24.34
CA ASP A 318 5.69 -8.77 24.03
C ASP A 318 6.72 -9.36 23.05
N SER A 319 7.08 -8.62 21.99
CA SER A 319 7.91 -9.14 20.91
C SER A 319 9.27 -9.63 21.38
N LYS A 320 9.82 -9.07 22.46
CA LYS A 320 11.11 -9.50 23.01
C LYS A 320 11.08 -10.92 23.54
N MET A 321 9.91 -11.42 23.93
CA MET A 321 9.79 -12.77 24.46
C MET A 321 10.01 -13.83 23.37
N VAL A 322 9.80 -13.51 22.09
CA VAL A 322 10.03 -14.46 20.99
C VAL A 322 11.52 -14.62 20.65
N GLU A 323 12.39 -13.78 21.21
CA GLU A 323 13.85 -13.84 21.04
C GLU A 323 14.52 -14.82 22.02
N THR A 324 13.77 -15.31 23.02
CA THR A 324 14.27 -16.23 24.05
C THR A 324 13.69 -17.62 23.88
N SER A 325 14.51 -18.66 24.04
CA SER A 325 14.04 -20.05 24.05
C SER A 325 13.46 -20.41 25.41
N TYR A 326 12.23 -20.92 25.43
CA TYR A 326 11.53 -21.38 26.63
C TYR A 326 11.30 -22.91 26.65
N TYR A 327 12.01 -23.67 25.82
CA TYR A 327 11.78 -25.13 25.72
C TYR A 327 11.96 -25.88 27.03
N ASP A 328 12.88 -25.45 27.89
CA ASP A 328 13.12 -26.08 29.20
C ASP A 328 12.11 -25.64 30.27
N ASN A 329 11.36 -24.55 30.04
CA ASN A 329 10.33 -24.06 30.95
C ASN A 329 9.17 -23.36 30.20
N PRO A 330 8.29 -24.12 29.51
CA PRO A 330 7.17 -23.54 28.77
C PRO A 330 6.16 -22.79 29.66
N ALA A 331 6.08 -23.12 30.96
CA ALA A 331 5.20 -22.45 31.89
C ALA A 331 5.59 -20.98 32.11
N ALA A 332 6.88 -20.66 32.10
CA ALA A 332 7.34 -19.27 32.19
C ALA A 332 6.89 -18.42 31.00
N LEU A 333 6.84 -18.99 29.79
CA LEU A 333 6.32 -18.28 28.61
C LEU A 333 4.82 -18.01 28.74
N ALA A 334 4.07 -18.96 29.30
CA ALA A 334 2.62 -18.83 29.46
C ALA A 334 2.22 -17.61 30.31
N GLU A 335 3.03 -17.25 31.32
CA GLU A 335 2.80 -16.10 32.20
C GLU A 335 2.94 -14.74 31.48
N HIS A 336 3.53 -14.70 30.29
CA HIS A 336 3.74 -13.48 29.53
C HIS A 336 2.62 -13.17 28.52
N PHE A 337 1.68 -14.09 28.30
CA PHE A 337 0.57 -13.84 27.40
C PHE A 337 -0.48 -12.93 28.05
N VAL A 338 -0.88 -11.90 27.32
CA VAL A 338 -2.09 -11.12 27.59
C VAL A 338 -3.18 -11.53 26.61
N THR A 339 -4.43 -11.59 27.07
CA THR A 339 -5.54 -12.04 26.23
C THR A 339 -6.53 -10.92 25.90
N LYS A 340 -7.13 -11.01 24.72
CA LYS A 340 -8.29 -10.19 24.35
C LYS A 340 -9.29 -11.03 23.57
N THR A 341 -10.52 -11.06 24.04
CA THR A 341 -11.58 -11.90 23.46
C THR A 341 -12.63 -11.06 22.74
N PHE A 342 -13.08 -11.57 21.60
CA PHE A 342 -14.15 -10.99 20.77
C PHE A 342 -15.18 -12.07 20.46
N VAL A 343 -16.46 -11.68 20.38
CA VAL A 343 -17.57 -12.59 20.06
C VAL A 343 -18.29 -12.09 18.80
N PHE A 344 -18.65 -12.99 17.90
CA PHE A 344 -19.42 -12.74 16.66
C PHE A 344 -20.59 -13.74 16.57
N PRO A 345 -21.81 -13.38 16.13
CA PRO A 345 -22.23 -12.08 15.58
C PRO A 345 -22.77 -11.08 16.62
N GLN A 346 -22.89 -11.46 17.89
CA GLN A 346 -23.35 -10.54 18.94
C GLN A 346 -22.29 -9.45 19.16
N ASN A 347 -22.67 -8.17 18.94
CA ASN A 347 -21.90 -6.93 19.19
C ASN A 347 -20.47 -7.21 19.61
N LEU A 348 -19.44 -7.04 18.78
CA LEU A 348 -18.03 -7.34 19.12
C LEU A 348 -17.63 -6.76 20.50
N GLN A 349 -17.95 -7.48 21.58
CA GLN A 349 -17.76 -7.04 22.96
C GLN A 349 -16.39 -7.54 23.37
N THR A 350 -15.57 -6.64 23.89
CA THR A 350 -14.28 -6.99 24.46
C THR A 350 -14.50 -7.50 25.87
N GLU A 351 -14.33 -8.80 26.09
CA GLU A 351 -14.09 -9.32 27.43
C GLU A 351 -12.57 -9.34 27.66
N SER A 352 -12.12 -8.64 28.72
CA SER A 352 -10.74 -8.72 29.17
C SER A 352 -10.66 -9.84 30.19
N VAL A 353 -9.92 -10.91 29.88
CA VAL A 353 -9.58 -11.94 30.87
C VAL A 353 -8.14 -11.67 31.27
N GLY A 354 -7.98 -11.17 32.51
CA GLY A 354 -6.69 -10.89 33.14
C GLY A 354 -6.05 -12.11 33.75
#